data_AF-A0A3R5UCE0-F1
#
_entry.id   AF-A0A3R5UCE0-F1
#
_cell.length_a   1.000
_cell.length_b   1.000
_cell.length_c   1.000
_cell.angle_alpha   90.00
_cell.angle_beta   90.00
_cell.angle_gamma   90.00
#
_symmetry.space_group_name_H-M   'P 1'
#
loop_
_entity.id
_entity.type
_entity.pdbx_description
1 polymer ?
#
loop_
_entity_poly.entity_id
_entity_poly.type
_entity_poly.pdbx_seq_one_letter_code
_entity_poly.pdbx_strand_id
1 'polypeptide(L)'
;LKTQQENKDYKKMTKNVGTFKVHEPGSIGKELKTLNNQMIGVFNFVLTVGGAFVFGYMATKYAFADSGQDSFPLQLMSGLILGTIVFFADLYFLVKEDMR
;
A
#
# COMPACT_ATOMS: atom_id res chain seq x y z
N LEU A 1 22.33 27.65 31.72
CA LEU A 1 23.06 26.38 31.94
C LEU A 1 22.47 25.52 33.08
N LYS A 2 21.91 26.14 34.13
CA LYS A 2 21.32 25.46 35.30
C LYS A 2 20.10 24.56 34.99
N THR A 3 19.21 25.04 34.13
CA THR A 3 17.98 24.32 33.72
C THR A 3 18.26 22.96 33.06
N GLN A 4 19.40 22.83 32.36
CA GLN A 4 19.77 21.56 31.74
C GLN A 4 20.30 20.53 32.74
N GLN A 5 20.88 20.98 33.86
CA GLN A 5 21.31 20.11 34.96
C GLN A 5 20.10 19.62 35.75
N GLU A 6 19.18 20.53 36.07
CA GLU A 6 17.97 20.17 36.84
C GLU A 6 17.11 19.15 36.09
N ASN A 7 16.95 19.30 34.77
CA ASN A 7 16.22 18.31 33.96
C ASN A 7 16.91 16.93 33.93
N LYS A 8 18.25 16.87 34.01
CA LYS A 8 18.98 15.60 34.08
C LYS A 8 18.77 14.92 35.43
N ASP A 9 18.74 15.68 36.50
CA ASP A 9 18.54 15.14 37.85
C ASP A 9 17.09 14.74 38.09
N TYR A 10 16.13 15.51 37.59
CA TYR A 10 14.70 15.15 37.60
C TYR A 10 14.44 13.83 36.86
N LYS A 11 15.07 13.65 35.69
CA LYS A 11 14.93 12.43 34.87
C LYS A 11 15.59 11.20 35.51
N LYS A 12 16.61 11.39 36.36
CA LYS A 12 17.21 10.32 37.18
C LYS A 12 16.29 9.92 38.32
N MET A 13 15.63 10.89 38.97
CA MET A 13 14.72 10.64 40.09
C MET A 13 13.43 9.92 39.67
N THR A 14 12.94 10.16 38.45
CA THR A 14 11.70 9.53 37.95
C THR A 14 11.92 8.21 37.19
N LYS A 15 13.18 7.79 36.98
CA LYS A 15 13.53 6.58 36.21
C LYS A 15 12.92 5.28 36.79
N ASN A 16 12.65 5.24 38.09
CA ASN A 16 12.16 4.04 38.78
C ASN A 16 10.63 4.03 39.01
N VAL A 17 9.89 5.07 38.63
CA VAL A 17 8.50 5.27 39.10
C VAL A 17 7.43 4.90 38.06
N GLY A 18 7.81 4.48 36.86
CA GLY A 18 6.79 4.08 35.90
C GLY A 18 7.33 3.77 34.53
N THR A 19 7.80 2.55 34.36
CA THR A 19 7.74 1.95 33.04
C THR A 19 7.54 0.46 33.23
N PHE A 20 6.26 0.06 33.34
CA PHE A 20 5.87 -1.20 32.75
C PHE A 20 6.22 -1.07 31.26
N LYS A 21 7.47 -1.39 30.92
CA LYS A 21 7.91 -1.51 29.54
C LYS A 21 7.15 -2.71 29.02
N VAL A 22 5.96 -2.45 28.48
CA VAL A 22 5.41 -3.27 27.40
C VAL A 22 6.58 -3.40 26.44
N HIS A 23 7.11 -4.61 26.36
CA HIS A 23 8.28 -5.00 25.60
C HIS A 23 8.21 -4.29 24.24
N GLU A 24 8.97 -3.22 24.05
CA GLU A 24 9.08 -2.58 22.74
C GLU A 24 9.76 -3.65 21.87
N PRO A 25 9.07 -4.24 20.87
CA PRO A 25 9.79 -5.09 19.94
C PRO A 25 10.83 -4.19 19.30
N GLY A 26 12.11 -4.53 19.48
CA GLY A 26 13.25 -3.73 19.02
C GLY A 26 13.06 -3.29 17.57
N SER A 27 13.68 -2.18 17.17
CA SER A 27 13.70 -1.56 15.83
C SER A 27 13.10 -2.38 14.68
N ILE A 28 13.56 -3.62 14.52
CA ILE A 28 13.07 -4.67 13.62
C ILE A 28 11.53 -4.85 13.63
N GLY A 29 10.85 -4.89 14.78
CA GLY A 29 9.40 -5.08 14.84
C GLY A 29 8.61 -3.88 14.31
N LYS A 30 9.13 -2.65 14.49
CA LYS A 30 8.57 -1.46 13.85
C LYS A 30 8.88 -1.46 12.36
N GLU A 31 10.10 -1.77 11.97
CA GLU A 31 10.54 -1.89 10.57
C GLU A 31 9.75 -2.96 9.79
N LEU A 32 9.50 -4.12 10.40
CA LEU A 32 8.65 -5.18 9.85
C LEU A 32 7.21 -4.70 9.65
N LYS A 33 6.70 -3.87 10.56
CA LYS A 33 5.36 -3.29 10.43
C LYS A 33 5.31 -2.26 9.29
N THR A 34 6.37 -1.47 9.09
CA THR A 34 6.48 -0.55 7.96
C THR A 34 6.59 -1.29 6.64
N LEU A 35 7.44 -2.32 6.57
CA LEU A 35 7.58 -3.20 5.40
C LEU A 35 6.26 -3.89 5.03
N ASN A 36 5.49 -4.33 6.03
CA ASN A 36 4.20 -4.97 5.79
C ASN A 36 3.22 -3.99 5.12
N ASN A 37 3.17 -2.73 5.57
CA ASN A 37 2.30 -1.71 4.96
C ASN A 37 2.70 -1.42 3.51
N GLN A 38 4.00 -1.33 3.22
CA GLN A 38 4.51 -1.07 1.87
C GLN A 38 4.20 -2.25 0.93
N MET A 39 4.37 -3.49 1.41
CA MET A 39 3.98 -4.69 0.66
C MET A 39 2.46 -4.76 0.42
N ILE A 40 1.64 -4.34 1.39
CA ILE A 40 0.18 -4.27 1.23
C ILE A 40 -0.21 -3.28 0.13
N GLY A 41 0.51 -2.16 -0.02
CA GLY A 41 0.32 -1.20 -1.10
C GLY A 41 0.59 -1.80 -2.48
N VAL A 42 1.74 -2.45 -2.64
CA VAL A 42 2.11 -3.15 -3.90
C VAL A 42 1.10 -4.25 -4.23
N PHE A 43 0.66 -5.01 -3.23
CA PHE A 43 -0.31 -6.07 -3.42
C PHE A 43 -1.67 -5.53 -3.87
N ASN A 44 -2.17 -4.45 -3.24
CA ASN A 44 -3.39 -3.78 -3.67
C ASN A 44 -3.28 -3.30 -5.11
N PHE A 45 -2.16 -2.66 -5.48
CA PHE A 45 -1.89 -2.24 -6.85
C PHE A 45 -1.99 -3.37 -7.87
N VAL A 46 -1.36 -4.52 -7.59
CA VAL A 46 -1.42 -5.67 -8.51
C VAL A 46 -2.84 -6.20 -8.60
N LEU A 47 -3.58 -6.23 -7.48
CA LEU A 47 -4.98 -6.66 -7.46
C LEU A 47 -5.90 -5.72 -8.24
N THR A 48 -5.75 -4.40 -8.10
CA THR A 48 -6.58 -3.42 -8.81
C THR A 48 -6.27 -3.41 -10.30
N VAL A 49 -4.99 -3.41 -10.70
CA VAL A 49 -4.61 -3.48 -12.12
C VAL A 49 -5.05 -4.80 -12.76
N GLY A 50 -4.80 -5.92 -12.07
CA GLY A 50 -5.25 -7.24 -12.53
C GLY A 50 -6.76 -7.35 -12.61
N GLY A 51 -7.46 -6.81 -11.61
CA GLY A 51 -8.92 -6.74 -11.57
C GLY A 51 -9.50 -5.91 -12.70
N ALA A 52 -8.92 -4.74 -12.99
CA ALA A 52 -9.35 -3.87 -14.09
C ALA A 52 -9.14 -4.53 -15.46
N PHE A 53 -8.03 -5.24 -15.64
CA PHE A 53 -7.75 -5.99 -16.87
C PHE A 53 -8.75 -7.14 -17.07
N VAL A 54 -8.96 -7.98 -16.05
CA VAL A 54 -9.92 -9.09 -16.10
C VAL A 54 -11.34 -8.56 -16.28
N PHE A 55 -11.68 -7.47 -15.60
CA PHE A 55 -12.96 -6.79 -15.76
C PHE A 55 -13.15 -6.29 -17.18
N GLY A 56 -12.17 -5.61 -17.79
CA GLY A 56 -12.26 -5.17 -19.18
C GLY A 56 -12.42 -6.31 -20.17
N TYR A 57 -11.70 -7.42 -19.94
CA TYR A 57 -11.82 -8.63 -20.74
C TYR A 57 -13.23 -9.26 -20.64
N MET A 58 -13.72 -9.49 -19.40
CA MET A 58 -15.05 -10.05 -19.16
C MET A 58 -16.16 -9.09 -19.60
N ALA A 59 -16.04 -7.79 -19.35
CA ALA A 59 -17.02 -6.79 -19.73
C ALA A 59 -17.24 -6.80 -21.24
N THR A 60 -16.17 -6.86 -22.04
CA THR A 60 -16.28 -6.97 -23.48
C THR A 60 -16.86 -8.33 -23.89
N LYS A 61 -16.48 -9.43 -23.24
CA LYS A 61 -17.07 -10.74 -23.49
C LYS A 61 -18.59 -10.74 -23.27
N TYR A 62 -19.09 -10.13 -22.20
CA TYR A 62 -20.52 -10.05 -21.91
C TYR A 62 -21.24 -9.03 -22.79
N ALA A 63 -20.62 -7.88 -23.08
CA ALA A 63 -21.22 -6.83 -23.91
C ALA A 63 -21.41 -7.26 -25.37
N PHE A 64 -20.49 -8.07 -25.91
CA PHE A 64 -20.54 -8.58 -27.29
C PHE A 64 -21.01 -10.03 -27.39
N ALA A 65 -21.46 -10.64 -26.28
CA ALA A 65 -21.98 -12.01 -26.24
C ALA A 65 -23.16 -12.20 -27.21
N ASP A 66 -23.98 -11.17 -27.41
CA ASP A 66 -25.15 -11.20 -28.31
C ASP A 66 -24.76 -11.24 -29.80
N SER A 67 -23.54 -10.81 -30.15
CA SER A 67 -23.09 -10.68 -31.54
C SER A 67 -22.46 -11.94 -32.13
N GLY A 68 -22.28 -13.01 -31.33
CA GLY A 68 -21.73 -14.30 -31.80
C GLY A 68 -20.30 -14.29 -32.36
N GLN A 69 -19.64 -13.11 -32.40
CA GLN A 69 -18.25 -12.95 -32.80
C GLN A 69 -17.38 -12.80 -31.56
N ASP A 70 -16.76 -13.90 -31.14
CA ASP A 70 -15.68 -13.91 -30.16
C ASP A 70 -14.47 -13.17 -30.72
N SER A 71 -14.50 -11.85 -30.58
CA SER A 71 -13.42 -10.96 -30.99
C SER A 71 -12.36 -10.92 -29.88
N PHE A 72 -11.54 -11.98 -29.78
CA PHE A 72 -10.42 -12.04 -28.83
C PHE A 72 -9.56 -10.76 -28.79
N PRO A 73 -9.23 -10.11 -29.93
CA PRO A 73 -8.47 -8.86 -29.92
C PRO A 73 -9.18 -7.73 -29.19
N LEU A 74 -10.51 -7.62 -29.33
CA LEU A 74 -11.29 -6.54 -28.72
C LEU A 74 -11.32 -6.67 -27.19
N GLN A 75 -11.47 -7.89 -26.67
CA GLN A 75 -11.45 -8.18 -25.25
C GLN A 75 -10.08 -7.85 -24.64
N LEU A 76 -9.01 -8.23 -25.34
CA LEU A 76 -7.65 -7.94 -24.92
C LEU A 76 -7.37 -6.43 -24.91
N MET A 77 -7.76 -5.71 -25.97
CA MET A 77 -7.57 -4.26 -26.07
C MET A 77 -8.35 -3.49 -25.00
N SER A 78 -9.60 -3.87 -24.75
CA SER A 78 -10.43 -3.29 -23.67
C SER A 78 -9.78 -3.48 -22.29
N GLY A 79 -9.38 -4.71 -21.98
CA GLY A 79 -8.65 -5.03 -20.75
C GLY A 79 -7.35 -4.23 -20.64
N LEU A 80 -6.60 -4.09 -21.75
CA LEU A 80 -5.36 -3.33 -21.77
C LEU A 80 -5.59 -1.84 -21.49
N ILE A 81 -6.60 -1.23 -22.11
CA ILE A 81 -6.93 0.21 -21.95
C ILE A 81 -7.36 0.51 -20.52
N LEU A 82 -8.27 -0.29 -19.96
CA LEU A 82 -8.70 -0.11 -18.57
C LEU A 82 -7.55 -0.39 -17.60
N GLY A 83 -6.75 -1.41 -17.88
CA GLY A 83 -5.55 -1.74 -17.13
C GLY A 83 -4.52 -0.61 -17.11
N THR A 84 -4.25 0.06 -18.24
CA THR A 84 -3.32 1.20 -18.27
C THR A 84 -3.82 2.40 -17.49
N ILE A 85 -5.12 2.72 -17.55
CA ILE A 85 -5.69 3.84 -16.79
C ILE A 85 -5.51 3.59 -15.28
N VAL A 86 -5.89 2.41 -14.80
CA VAL A 86 -5.75 2.03 -13.39
C VAL A 86 -4.29 1.95 -12.98
N PHE A 87 -3.43 1.42 -13.86
CA PHE A 87 -1.99 1.39 -13.63
C PHE A 87 -1.42 2.79 -13.39
N PHE A 88 -1.75 3.77 -14.23
CA PHE A 88 -1.28 5.15 -14.02
C PHE A 88 -1.84 5.78 -12.75
N ALA A 89 -3.10 5.51 -12.42
CA ALA A 89 -3.71 6.00 -11.19
C ALA A 89 -2.98 5.45 -9.95
N ASP A 90 -2.82 4.13 -9.86
CA ASP A 90 -2.24 3.49 -8.69
C ASP A 90 -0.72 3.65 -8.61
N LEU A 91 -0.01 3.70 -9.75
CA LEU A 91 1.43 4.00 -9.78
C LEU A 91 1.71 5.39 -9.24
N TYR A 92 0.85 6.37 -9.54
CA TYR A 92 0.96 7.70 -8.95
C TYR A 92 0.79 7.68 -7.43
N PHE A 93 -0.20 6.95 -6.92
CA PHE A 93 -0.41 6.81 -5.48
C PHE A 93 0.76 6.09 -4.80
N LEU A 94 1.25 5.00 -5.39
CA LEU A 94 2.37 4.23 -4.85
C LEU A 94 3.66 5.05 -4.77
N VAL A 95 4.00 5.79 -5.82
CA VAL A 95 5.18 6.67 -5.82
C VAL A 95 5.03 7.82 -4.81
N LYS A 96 3.82 8.35 -4.66
CA LYS A 96 3.53 9.42 -3.69
C LYS A 96 3.59 8.93 -2.24
N GLU A 97 3.17 7.70 -1.98
CA GLU A 97 3.18 7.10 -0.65
C GLU A 97 4.60 6.74 -0.20
N ASP A 98 5.48 6.36 -1.14
CA ASP A 98 6.91 6.10 -0.88
C ASP A 98 7.71 7.37 -0.52
N MET A 99 7.23 8.54 -0.94
CA MET A 99 7.86 9.86 -0.68
C MET A 99 7.44 10.48 0.68
N ARG A 100 6.67 9.79 1.53
CA ARG A 100 6.18 10.30 2.81
C ARG A 100 6.70 9.49 4.00
#